data_AF-F3BYM1-F1
#
_entry.id   AF-F3BYM1-F1
#
_cell.length_a   1.000
_cell.length_b   1.000
_cell.length_c   1.000
_cell.angle_alpha   90.00
_cell.angle_beta   90.00
_cell.angle_gamma   90.00
#
_symmetry.space_group_name_H-M   'P 1'
#
loop_
_entity.id
_entity.type
_entity.pdbx_description
1 polymer ?
#
loop_
_entity_poly.entity_id
_entity_poly.type
_entity_poly.pdbx_seq_one_letter_code
_entity_poly.pdbx_strand_id
1 'polypeptide(L)'
;MTPLMLMIVAGAGIALLLFLVLKYKFQPFVALMLVSIIVALVAGVKPADLVTTMEGGMGKTLGHIAIIIALGAMIGRIIELSGG
;
A
#
# COMPACT_ATOMS: atom_id res chain seq x y z
N MET A 1 4.07 -23.79 1.55
CA MET A 1 2.82 -23.45 0.83
C MET A 1 3.04 -23.68 -0.66
N THR A 2 2.09 -24.27 -1.38
CA THR A 2 2.24 -24.47 -2.83
C THR A 2 2.25 -23.12 -3.55
N PRO A 3 3.06 -22.92 -4.62
CA PRO A 3 3.12 -21.65 -5.35
C PRO A 3 1.75 -21.17 -5.86
N LEU A 4 0.89 -22.12 -6.23
CA LEU A 4 -0.49 -21.87 -6.66
C LEU A 4 -1.33 -21.16 -5.58
N MET A 5 -1.16 -21.56 -4.32
CA MET A 5 -1.88 -20.96 -3.19
C MET A 5 -1.47 -19.50 -2.98
N LEU A 6 -0.18 -19.18 -3.12
CA LEU A 6 0.32 -17.80 -2.99
C LEU A 6 -0.21 -16.89 -4.10
N MET A 7 -0.31 -17.38 -5.34
CA MET A 7 -0.89 -16.60 -6.45
C MET A 7 -2.38 -16.31 -6.23
N ILE A 8 -3.14 -17.28 -5.71
CA ILE A 8 -4.55 -17.10 -5.38
C ILE A 8 -4.70 -16.09 -4.23
N VAL A 9 -3.90 -16.21 -3.17
CA VAL A 9 -3.93 -15.28 -2.03
C VAL A 9 -3.54 -13.86 -2.47
N ALA A 10 -2.53 -13.71 -3.33
CA ALA A 10 -2.14 -12.42 -3.89
C ALA A 10 -3.24 -11.81 -4.75
N GLY A 11 -3.84 -12.59 -5.65
CA GLY A 11 -4.97 -12.13 -6.48
C GLY A 11 -6.18 -11.72 -5.64
N ALA A 12 -6.53 -12.50 -4.62
CA ALA A 12 -7.59 -12.18 -3.68
C ALA A 12 -7.28 -10.91 -2.87
N GLY A 13 -6.02 -10.72 -2.46
CA GLY A 13 -5.56 -9.51 -1.78
C GLY A 13 -5.73 -8.26 -2.64
N ILE A 14 -5.33 -8.31 -3.92
CA ILE A 14 -5.51 -7.19 -4.85
C ILE A 14 -7.00 -6.89 -5.05
N ALA A 15 -7.83 -7.91 -5.26
CA ALA A 15 -9.27 -7.74 -5.40
C ALA A 15 -9.89 -7.10 -4.15
N LEU A 16 -9.48 -7.54 -2.96
CA LEU A 16 -9.92 -6.98 -1.69
C LEU A 16 -9.50 -5.51 -1.53
N LEU A 17 -8.26 -5.17 -1.87
CA LEU A 17 -7.76 -3.79 -1.85
C LEU A 17 -8.59 -2.89 -2.77
N LEU A 18 -8.76 -3.30 -4.02
CA LEU A 18 -9.54 -2.54 -4.99
C LEU A 18 -10.98 -2.38 -4.52
N PHE A 19 -11.58 -3.43 -3.93
CA PHE A 19 -12.92 -3.36 -3.38
C PHE A 19 -13.03 -2.37 -2.21
N LEU A 20 -12.07 -2.36 -1.27
CA LEU A 20 -12.05 -1.41 -0.16
C LEU A 20 -11.91 0.05 -0.64
N VAL A 21 -11.03 0.29 -1.61
CA VAL A 21 -10.79 1.64 -2.13
C VAL A 21 -11.95 2.13 -2.99
N LEU A 22 -12.46 1.30 -3.89
CA LEU A 22 -13.48 1.71 -4.87
C LEU A 22 -14.88 1.75 -4.26
N LYS A 23 -15.26 0.75 -3.45
CA LYS A 23 -16.63 0.64 -2.90
C LYS A 23 -16.78 1.36 -1.58
N TYR A 24 -15.86 1.15 -0.65
CA TYR A 24 -15.94 1.72 0.70
C TYR A 24 -15.24 3.08 0.83
N LYS A 25 -14.57 3.55 -0.22
CA LYS A 25 -13.86 4.84 -0.25
C LYS A 25 -12.84 4.99 0.89
N PHE A 26 -12.23 3.89 1.33
CA PHE A 26 -11.12 3.97 2.29
C PHE A 26 -9.93 4.71 1.66
N GLN A 27 -9.23 5.50 2.47
CA GLN A 27 -7.92 6.06 2.11
C GLN A 27 -7.03 4.91 1.58
N PRO A 28 -6.44 5.02 0.37
CA PRO A 28 -5.68 3.92 -0.25
C PRO A 28 -4.59 3.35 0.65
N PHE A 29 -3.96 4.22 1.44
CA PHE A 29 -2.95 3.86 2.42
C PHE A 29 -3.49 2.92 3.52
N VAL A 30 -4.64 3.27 4.10
CA VAL A 30 -5.28 2.50 5.18
C VAL A 30 -5.78 1.16 4.64
N ALA A 31 -6.37 1.16 3.43
CA ALA A 31 -6.79 -0.05 2.76
C ALA A 31 -5.60 -0.99 2.47
N LEU A 32 -4.48 -0.45 1.97
CA LEU A 32 -3.26 -1.21 1.73
C LEU A 32 -2.72 -1.85 3.01
N MET A 33 -2.71 -1.09 4.10
CA MET A 33 -2.22 -1.56 5.39
C MET A 33 -3.08 -2.70 5.94
N LEU A 34 -4.41 -2.56 5.90
CA LEU A 34 -5.37 -3.61 6.29
C LEU A 34 -5.21 -4.87 5.45
N VAL A 35 -5.19 -4.73 4.12
CA VAL A 35 -5.05 -5.86 3.21
C VAL A 35 -3.70 -6.56 3.39
N SER A 36 -2.62 -5.80 3.59
CA SER A 36 -1.30 -6.37 3.84
C SER A 36 -1.26 -7.20 5.12
N ILE A 37 -1.95 -6.78 6.19
CA ILE A 37 -2.07 -7.56 7.42
C ILE A 37 -2.82 -8.86 7.15
N ILE A 38 -3.99 -8.77 6.49
CA ILE A 38 -4.82 -9.94 6.18
C ILE A 38 -4.04 -10.94 5.32
N VAL A 39 -3.38 -10.48 4.26
CA VAL A 39 -2.59 -11.31 3.34
C VAL A 39 -1.41 -11.95 4.07
N ALA A 40 -0.69 -11.20 4.92
CA ALA A 40 0.46 -11.73 5.66
C ALA A 40 0.04 -12.82 6.67
N LEU A 41 -1.09 -12.64 7.36
CA LEU A 41 -1.65 -13.65 8.25
C LEU A 41 -2.06 -14.92 7.49
N VAL A 42 -2.74 -14.76 6.35
CA VAL A 42 -3.15 -15.89 5.49
C VAL A 42 -1.94 -16.60 4.86
N ALA A 43 -0.87 -15.86 4.54
CA ALA A 43 0.38 -16.40 4.02
C ALA A 43 1.27 -17.08 5.08
N GLY A 44 0.85 -17.10 6.35
CA GLY A 44 1.58 -17.78 7.42
C GLY A 44 2.82 -17.04 7.93
N VAL A 45 2.87 -15.71 7.76
CA VAL A 45 3.93 -14.88 8.36
C VAL A 45 3.76 -14.89 9.89
N LYS A 46 4.86 -15.06 10.63
CA LYS A 46 4.83 -15.01 12.09
C LYS A 46 4.36 -13.61 12.53
N PRO A 47 3.48 -13.50 13.54
CA PRO A 47 3.00 -12.20 14.02
C PRO A 47 4.13 -11.25 14.46
N ALA A 48 5.22 -11.81 14.98
CA ALA A 48 6.41 -11.04 15.38
C ALA A 48 7.12 -10.36 14.20
N ASP A 49 7.07 -10.98 13.01
CA ASP A 49 7.73 -10.48 11.79
C ASP A 49 6.78 -9.62 10.93
N LEU A 50 5.51 -9.53 11.32
CA LEU A 50 4.46 -8.85 10.57
C LEU A 50 4.79 -7.36 10.40
N VAL A 51 5.13 -6.68 11.50
CA VAL A 51 5.45 -5.25 11.50
C VAL A 51 6.67 -4.97 10.63
N THR A 52 7.75 -5.72 10.81
CA THR A 52 8.99 -5.56 10.03
C THR A 52 8.77 -5.82 8.53
N THR A 53 7.94 -6.81 8.18
CA THR A 53 7.61 -7.11 6.78
C THR A 53 6.77 -6.00 6.16
N MET A 54 5.82 -5.46 6.92
CA MET A 54 4.98 -4.33 6.48
C MET A 54 5.80 -3.05 6.32
N GLU A 55 6.61 -2.69 7.32
CA GLU A 55 7.50 -1.52 7.26
C GLU A 55 8.49 -1.63 6.10
N GLY A 56 9.04 -2.82 5.85
CA GLY A 56 9.93 -3.05 4.71
C GLY A 56 9.24 -2.86 3.36
N GLY A 57 8.09 -3.50 3.15
CA GLY A 57 7.34 -3.42 1.89
C GLY A 57 6.73 -2.04 1.65
N MET A 58 5.99 -1.54 2.63
CA MET A 58 5.30 -0.25 2.57
C MET A 58 6.30 0.90 2.60
N GLY A 59 7.31 0.86 3.47
CA GLY A 59 8.34 1.89 3.59
C GLY A 59 9.19 2.03 2.33
N LYS A 60 9.47 0.93 1.61
CA LYS A 60 10.15 1.02 0.31
C LYS A 60 9.32 1.76 -0.73
N THR A 61 8.03 1.43 -0.84
CA THR A 61 7.12 2.08 -1.80
C THR A 61 6.88 3.54 -1.44
N LEU A 62 6.63 3.81 -0.15
CA LEU A 62 6.42 5.17 0.34
C LEU A 62 7.68 6.02 0.26
N GLY A 63 8.85 5.48 0.55
CA GLY A 63 10.11 6.23 0.41
C GLY A 63 10.35 6.68 -1.03
N HIS A 64 10.07 5.80 -2.01
CA HIS A 64 10.19 6.16 -3.42
C HIS A 64 9.17 7.22 -3.85
N ILE A 65 7.90 7.01 -3.49
CA ILE A 65 6.81 7.90 -3.89
C ILE A 65 6.85 9.23 -3.12
N ALA A 66 7.32 9.24 -1.86
CA ALA A 66 7.33 10.43 -1.01
C ALA A 66 8.18 11.57 -1.57
N ILE A 67 9.35 11.27 -2.15
CA ILE A 67 10.19 12.29 -2.78
C ILE A 67 9.46 12.90 -3.99
N ILE A 68 8.88 12.06 -4.84
CA ILE A 68 8.17 12.49 -6.05
C ILE A 68 6.96 13.36 -5.67
N ILE A 69 6.16 12.94 -4.68
CA ILE A 69 5.01 13.70 -4.18
C ILE A 69 5.47 15.01 -3.53
N ALA A 70 6.51 14.99 -2.69
CA ALA A 70 7.00 16.18 -2.00
C ALA A 70 7.51 17.24 -2.99
N LEU A 71 8.35 16.85 -3.95
CA LEU A 71 8.82 17.77 -4.99
C LEU A 71 7.66 18.26 -5.86
N GLY A 72 6.76 17.36 -6.29
CA GLY A 72 5.58 17.72 -7.08
C GLY A 72 4.66 18.70 -6.36
N ALA A 73 4.45 18.53 -5.06
CA ALA A 73 3.67 19.44 -4.23
C ALA A 73 4.34 20.81 -4.09
N MET A 74 5.67 20.87 -3.93
CA MET A 74 6.42 22.13 -3.89
C MET A 74 6.33 22.88 -5.23
N ILE A 75 6.52 22.20 -6.36
CA ILE A 75 6.37 22.80 -7.69
C ILE A 75 4.93 23.26 -7.93
N GLY A 76 3.94 22.42 -7.57
CA GLY A 76 2.53 22.77 -7.66
C GLY A 76 2.20 24.03 -6.88
N ARG A 77 2.76 24.18 -5.67
CA ARG A 77 2.57 25.37 -4.84
C ARG A 77 3.22 26.62 -5.44
N ILE A 78 4.41 26.48 -6.05
CA ILE A 78 5.08 27.60 -6.74
C ILE A 78 4.23 28.08 -7.92
N ILE A 79 3.63 27.15 -8.68
CA ILE A 79 2.74 27.47 -9.81
C ILE A 79 1.49 28.20 -9.32
N GLU A 80 0.82 27.70 -8.27
CA GLU A 80 -0.38 28.31 -7.67
C GLU A 80 -0.10 29.74 -7.19
N LEU A 81 1.07 29.99 -6.60
CA LEU A 81 1.48 31.32 -6.15
C LEU A 81 1.88 32.26 -7.30
N SER A 82 2.31 31.73 -8.45
CA SER A 82 2.77 32.52 -9.60
C SER A 82 1.63 32.95 -10.53
N GLY A 83 0.37 32.67 -10.16
CA GLY A 83 -0.80 33.03 -10.96
C GLY A 83 -1.12 32.05 -12.09
N GLY A 84 -0.65 30.81 -11.96
CA GLY A 84 -1.16 29.66 -12.73
C GLY A 84 -2.43 29.09 -12.14
#